data_AF-K1QA02-F1
#
_entry.id   AF-K1QA02-F1
#
_cell.length_a   1.000
_cell.length_b   1.000
_cell.length_c   1.000
_cell.angle_alpha   90.00
_cell.angle_beta   90.00
_cell.angle_gamma   90.00
#
_symmetry.space_group_name_H-M   'P 1'
#
loop_
_entity.id
_entity.type
_entity.pdbx_description
1 polymer ?
#
loop_
_entity_poly.entity_id
_entity_poly.type
_entity_poly.pdbx_seq_one_letter_code
_entity_poly.pdbx_strand_id
1 'polypeptide(L)'
;MHAAALGVSSALLLKCKQAWPRALSVRPTFTSRQDCDKMERMATRAMIKLTLCVGIILTVRGAPQRRDTAKIPLKMPQVSPKVKDTYLCHAIETTGFEPDANKDIAHHILIYGCTTPGSRDSVW
;
A
#
# COMPACT_ATOMS: atom_id res chain seq x y z
N MET A 1 45.63 54.48 4.98
CA MET A 1 45.65 54.14 3.54
C MET A 1 44.40 53.33 3.24
N HIS A 2 43.59 53.84 2.32
CA HIS A 2 42.32 53.26 1.86
C HIS A 2 42.52 51.90 1.19
N ALA A 3 41.56 50.97 1.32
CA ALA A 3 40.63 50.62 0.22
C ALA A 3 39.85 49.31 0.46
N ALA A 4 38.62 49.32 -0.08
CA ALA A 4 37.82 48.20 -0.57
C ALA A 4 37.04 47.33 0.44
N ALA A 5 35.84 47.79 0.80
CA ALA A 5 34.74 46.91 1.20
C ALA A 5 33.37 47.49 0.81
N LEU A 6 33.15 47.78 -0.48
CA LEU A 6 31.82 48.11 -1.01
C LEU A 6 31.64 47.41 -2.36
N GLY A 7 30.69 46.47 -2.45
CA GLY A 7 30.33 45.91 -3.76
C GLY A 7 29.36 44.74 -3.83
N VAL A 8 29.19 43.92 -2.78
CA VAL A 8 28.47 42.63 -2.95
C VAL A 8 27.02 42.64 -2.40
N SER A 9 26.64 43.64 -1.61
CA SER A 9 25.33 43.64 -0.91
C SER A 9 24.12 43.98 -1.81
N SER A 10 24.32 44.79 -2.86
CA SER A 10 23.20 45.30 -3.67
C SER A 10 22.70 44.33 -4.75
N ALA A 11 23.54 43.40 -5.21
CA ALA A 11 23.18 42.48 -6.30
C ALA A 11 22.28 41.32 -5.83
N LEU A 12 22.42 40.88 -4.58
CA LEU A 12 21.63 39.77 -4.03
C LEU A 12 20.20 40.19 -3.65
N LEU A 13 20.03 41.40 -3.13
CA LEU A 13 18.71 41.98 -2.82
C LEU A 13 17.87 42.24 -4.08
N LEU A 14 18.51 42.54 -5.21
CA LEU A 14 17.81 42.73 -6.49
C LEU A 14 17.23 41.41 -7.03
N LYS A 15 17.94 40.29 -6.86
CA LYS A 15 17.47 38.96 -7.30
C LYS A 15 16.21 38.50 -6.57
N CYS A 16 16.07 38.81 -5.29
CA CYS A 16 14.87 38.48 -4.51
C CYS A 16 13.64 39.30 -4.94
N LYS A 17 13.83 40.56 -5.39
CA LYS A 17 12.72 41.37 -5.96
C LYS A 17 12.34 40.96 -7.39
N GLN A 18 13.29 40.43 -8.17
CA GLN A 18 13.06 40.06 -9.58
C GLN A 18 12.47 38.66 -9.79
N ALA A 19 12.43 37.80 -8.76
CA ALA A 19 11.81 36.48 -8.84
C ALA A 19 10.28 36.47 -8.58
N TRP A 20 9.66 37.63 -8.32
CA TRP A 20 8.22 37.72 -8.06
C TRP A 20 7.44 37.88 -9.38
N PRO A 21 6.46 37.02 -9.70
CA PRO A 21 5.63 37.20 -10.88
C PRO A 21 4.85 38.52 -10.77
N ARG A 22 4.95 39.38 -11.80
CA ARG A 22 4.27 40.69 -11.86
C ARG A 22 2.73 40.61 -11.87
N ALA A 23 2.16 39.41 -11.82
CA ALA A 23 0.73 39.15 -11.94
C ALA A 23 -0.05 39.27 -10.62
N LEU A 24 0.59 39.54 -9.48
CA LEU A 24 -0.08 39.59 -8.18
C LEU A 24 0.04 40.99 -7.54
N SER A 25 -1.10 41.62 -7.29
CA SER A 25 -1.24 42.98 -6.71
C SER A 25 -0.86 43.08 -5.23
N VAL A 26 -0.41 42.01 -4.60
CA VAL A 26 -0.10 41.97 -3.17
C VAL A 26 1.40 41.76 -3.00
N ARG A 27 2.11 42.81 -2.54
CA ARG A 27 3.52 42.72 -2.15
C ARG A 27 3.58 42.16 -0.73
N PRO A 28 4.24 41.03 -0.47
CA PRO A 28 4.47 40.59 0.91
C PRO A 28 5.39 41.59 1.61
N THR A 29 4.98 42.08 2.78
CA THR A 29 5.82 42.91 3.66
C THR A 29 6.89 42.03 4.28
N PHE A 30 8.08 42.07 3.67
CA PHE A 30 9.20 41.26 4.05
C PHE A 30 10.08 42.00 5.06
N THR A 31 9.90 41.71 6.36
CA THR A 31 10.51 42.48 7.46
C THR A 31 11.97 42.12 7.72
N SER A 32 12.46 40.97 7.28
CA SER A 32 13.87 40.57 7.50
C SER A 32 14.37 39.53 6.47
N ARG A 33 15.70 39.41 6.32
CA ARG A 33 16.35 38.36 5.52
C ARG A 33 16.00 36.94 6.03
N GLN A 34 15.79 36.81 7.34
CA GLN A 34 15.42 35.54 8.00
C GLN A 34 14.03 35.04 7.59
N ASP A 35 13.11 35.95 7.30
CA ASP A 35 11.78 35.59 6.81
C ASP A 35 11.86 34.90 5.42
N CYS A 36 12.90 35.20 4.63
CA CYS A 36 13.01 34.86 3.19
C CYS A 36 13.52 33.45 3.08
N ASP A 37 14.57 33.18 3.85
CA ASP A 37 15.09 31.85 4.10
C ASP A 37 14.00 30.96 4.73
N LYS A 38 13.11 31.51 5.58
CA LYS A 38 11.99 30.75 6.17
C LYS A 38 10.93 30.40 5.11
N MET A 39 10.58 31.33 4.23
CA MET A 39 9.64 31.09 3.12
C MET A 39 10.19 30.07 2.12
N GLU A 40 11.47 30.17 1.74
CA GLU A 40 12.13 29.21 0.84
C GLU A 40 12.18 27.81 1.46
N ARG A 41 12.45 27.70 2.77
CA ARG A 41 12.41 26.42 3.49
C ARG A 41 10.99 25.85 3.58
N MET A 42 9.95 26.67 3.75
CA MET A 42 8.56 26.21 3.76
C MET A 42 8.13 25.69 2.37
N ALA A 43 8.46 26.42 1.31
CA ALA A 43 8.18 26.01 -0.06
C ALA A 43 8.90 24.71 -0.42
N THR A 44 10.19 24.59 -0.06
CA THR A 44 10.98 23.36 -0.30
C THR A 44 10.39 22.16 0.44
N ARG A 45 9.98 22.33 1.70
CA ARG A 45 9.35 21.25 2.48
C ARG A 45 8.00 20.82 1.89
N ALA A 46 7.20 21.77 1.39
CA ALA A 46 5.94 21.47 0.74
C ALA A 46 6.15 20.68 -0.56
N MET A 47 7.12 21.09 -1.38
CA MET A 47 7.45 20.41 -2.64
C MET A 47 8.01 19.00 -2.44
N ILE A 48 8.88 18.80 -1.43
CA ILE A 48 9.39 17.47 -1.06
C ILE A 48 8.25 16.55 -0.62
N LYS A 49 7.32 17.06 0.20
CA LYS A 49 6.14 16.27 0.60
C LYS A 49 5.28 15.89 -0.59
N LEU A 50 5.01 16.84 -1.49
CA LEU A 50 4.21 16.58 -2.69
C LEU A 50 4.84 15.53 -3.60
N THR A 51 6.15 15.64 -3.85
CA THR A 51 6.89 14.66 -4.67
C THR A 51 6.94 13.27 -4.04
N LEU A 52 7.15 13.17 -2.72
CA LEU A 52 7.05 11.90 -2.00
C LEU A 52 5.66 11.27 -2.11
N CYS A 53 4.60 12.05 -1.87
CA CYS A 53 3.22 11.56 -1.97
C CYS A 53 2.88 11.07 -3.39
N VAL A 54 3.24 11.83 -4.42
CA VAL A 54 3.01 11.45 -5.82
C VAL A 54 3.80 10.19 -6.17
N GLY A 55 5.06 10.09 -5.76
CA GLY A 55 5.88 8.89 -5.96
C GLY A 55 5.28 7.63 -5.34
N ILE A 56 4.76 7.72 -4.12
CA ILE A 56 4.10 6.60 -3.43
C ILE A 56 2.80 6.20 -4.15
N ILE A 57 1.99 7.16 -4.61
CA ILE A 57 0.75 6.86 -5.32
C ILE A 57 1.04 6.15 -6.65
N LEU A 58 2.09 6.54 -7.36
CA LEU A 58 2.50 5.91 -8.62
C LEU A 58 3.00 4.47 -8.43
N THR A 59 3.72 4.17 -7.34
CA THR A 59 4.20 2.80 -7.09
C THR A 59 3.10 1.85 -6.62
N VAL A 60 2.12 2.33 -5.85
CA VAL A 60 1.00 1.48 -5.36
C VAL A 60 0.06 1.03 -6.48
N ARG A 61 -0.10 1.83 -7.56
CA ARG A 61 -0.96 1.47 -8.71
C ARG A 61 -0.47 0.27 -9.52
N GLY A 62 0.81 -0.11 -9.39
CA GLY A 62 1.39 -1.27 -10.07
C GLY A 62 1.32 -2.58 -9.26
N ALA A 63 0.86 -2.54 -8.01
CA ALA A 63 0.76 -3.74 -7.20
C ALA A 63 -0.38 -4.63 -7.73
N PRO A 64 -0.14 -5.94 -7.97
CA PRO A 64 -1.20 -6.85 -8.36
C PRO A 64 -2.28 -6.87 -7.27
N GLN A 65 -3.51 -6.51 -7.64
CA GLN A 65 -4.67 -6.67 -6.77
C GLN A 65 -4.84 -8.16 -6.47
N ARG A 66 -4.87 -8.51 -5.18
CA ARG A 66 -5.23 -9.86 -4.72
C ARG A 66 -6.63 -10.15 -5.25
N ARG A 67 -6.75 -11.13 -6.16
CA ARG A 67 -8.07 -11.59 -6.60
C ARG A 67 -8.78 -12.17 -5.39
N ASP A 68 -9.94 -11.63 -5.03
CA ASP A 68 -10.78 -12.24 -4.01
C ASP A 68 -11.42 -13.49 -4.60
N THR A 69 -10.80 -14.64 -4.30
CA THR A 69 -11.36 -15.95 -4.61
C THR A 69 -12.45 -16.27 -3.58
N ALA A 70 -13.61 -16.74 -4.04
CA ALA A 70 -14.66 -17.24 -3.15
C ALA A 70 -14.11 -18.43 -2.34
N LYS A 71 -14.24 -18.37 -1.01
CA LYS A 71 -13.83 -19.45 -0.11
C LYS A 71 -15.02 -20.35 0.18
N ILE A 72 -14.83 -21.66 0.02
CA ILE A 72 -15.83 -22.69 0.35
C ILE A 72 -15.28 -23.52 1.52
N PRO A 73 -16.05 -23.72 2.60
CA PRO A 73 -15.60 -24.54 3.73
C PRO A 73 -15.51 -26.01 3.32
N LEU A 74 -14.33 -26.62 3.47
CA LEU A 74 -14.12 -28.06 3.27
C LEU A 74 -14.67 -28.83 4.48
N LYS A 75 -16.00 -29.01 4.52
CA LYS A 75 -16.71 -29.78 5.55
C LYS A 75 -17.42 -30.98 4.93
N MET A 76 -17.49 -32.06 5.69
CA MET A 76 -18.25 -33.24 5.27
C MET A 76 -19.75 -32.94 5.27
N PRO A 77 -20.48 -33.23 4.17
CA PRO A 77 -21.89 -32.89 4.07
C PRO A 77 -22.76 -33.92 4.81
N GLN A 78 -23.39 -33.50 5.91
CA GLN A 78 -24.49 -34.22 6.58
C GLN A 78 -24.16 -35.67 7.00
N VAL A 79 -22.94 -35.94 7.44
CA VAL A 79 -22.52 -37.28 7.88
C VAL A 79 -22.51 -37.40 9.41
N SER A 80 -22.89 -38.58 9.91
CA SER A 80 -22.74 -38.98 11.30
C SER A 80 -22.25 -40.42 11.35
N PRO A 81 -20.91 -40.63 11.44
CA PRO A 81 -20.34 -41.98 11.45
C PRO A 81 -20.80 -42.74 12.70
N LYS A 82 -21.39 -43.92 12.50
CA LYS A 82 -21.86 -44.78 13.60
C LYS A 82 -20.78 -45.72 14.12
N VAL A 83 -19.74 -45.97 13.32
CA VAL A 83 -18.64 -46.87 13.65
C VAL A 83 -17.37 -46.05 13.82
N LYS A 84 -16.60 -46.36 14.87
CA LYS A 84 -15.33 -45.70 15.12
C LYS A 84 -14.35 -45.97 13.98
N ASP A 85 -13.50 -45.00 13.66
CA ASP A 85 -12.47 -45.10 12.63
C ASP A 85 -13.02 -45.36 11.21
N THR A 86 -14.25 -44.89 10.94
CA THR A 86 -14.82 -44.89 9.59
C THR A 86 -14.13 -43.83 8.74
N TYR A 87 -13.65 -44.23 7.55
CA TYR A 87 -13.14 -43.33 6.54
C TYR A 87 -14.28 -42.91 5.61
N LEU A 88 -14.49 -41.61 5.48
CA LEU A 88 -15.47 -41.02 4.57
C LEU A 88 -14.76 -40.07 3.61
N CYS A 89 -15.17 -40.09 2.36
CA CYS A 89 -14.60 -39.28 1.30
C CYS A 89 -15.65 -38.34 0.69
N HIS A 90 -15.21 -37.14 0.29
CA HIS A 90 -16.01 -36.18 -0.47
C HIS A 90 -15.07 -35.42 -1.42
N ALA A 91 -15.55 -35.10 -2.62
CA ALA A 91 -14.79 -34.36 -3.63
C ALA A 91 -15.40 -32.98 -3.88
N ILE A 92 -14.54 -31.97 -3.98
CA ILE A 92 -14.89 -30.62 -4.39
C ILE A 92 -13.95 -30.14 -5.50
N GLU A 93 -14.46 -29.38 -6.45
CA GLU A 93 -13.63 -28.68 -7.42
C GLU A 93 -13.07 -27.39 -6.79
N THR A 94 -11.75 -27.27 -6.75
CA THR A 94 -11.08 -26.09 -6.19
C THR A 94 -9.76 -25.82 -6.90
N THR A 95 -9.28 -24.57 -6.82
CA THR A 95 -7.98 -24.13 -7.31
C THR A 95 -6.94 -24.00 -6.19
N GLY A 96 -7.34 -24.17 -4.93
CA GLY A 96 -6.44 -24.06 -3.78
C GLY A 96 -7.10 -24.43 -2.46
N PHE A 97 -6.30 -24.48 -1.40
CA PHE A 97 -6.75 -24.81 -0.05
C PHE A 97 -6.12 -23.86 0.98
N GLU A 98 -6.92 -23.45 1.96
CA GLU A 98 -6.48 -22.68 3.12
C GLU A 98 -6.73 -23.52 4.37
N PRO A 99 -5.69 -23.92 5.11
CA PRO A 99 -5.85 -24.79 6.28
C PRO A 99 -6.50 -24.02 7.44
N ASP A 100 -7.63 -24.53 7.92
CA ASP A 100 -8.26 -24.11 9.18
C ASP A 100 -8.34 -25.32 10.10
N ALA A 101 -7.38 -25.43 11.02
CA ALA A 101 -7.19 -26.59 11.87
C ALA A 101 -7.71 -26.31 13.29
N ASN A 102 -9.01 -26.55 13.51
CA ASN A 102 -9.56 -26.69 14.85
C ASN A 102 -9.41 -28.16 15.30
N LYS A 103 -8.73 -28.38 16.44
CA LYS A 103 -8.38 -29.72 16.95
C LYS A 103 -9.59 -30.55 17.41
N ASP A 104 -10.76 -29.95 17.54
CA ASP A 104 -11.89 -30.58 18.21
C ASP A 104 -12.77 -31.44 17.29
N ILE A 105 -12.52 -31.47 15.97
CA ILE A 105 -13.54 -31.88 14.98
C ILE A 105 -13.19 -33.19 14.21
N ALA A 106 -11.91 -33.59 14.09
CA ALA A 106 -11.54 -34.82 13.37
C ALA A 106 -10.21 -35.43 13.84
N HIS A 107 -10.14 -36.76 13.87
CA HIS A 107 -8.95 -37.51 14.31
C HIS A 107 -7.80 -37.40 13.28
N HIS A 108 -8.10 -37.44 11.98
CA HIS A 108 -7.17 -37.13 10.87
C HIS A 108 -7.96 -36.62 9.66
N ILE A 109 -7.38 -35.68 8.89
CA ILE A 109 -7.92 -35.18 7.62
C ILE A 109 -6.87 -35.40 6.54
N LEU A 110 -7.24 -36.04 5.43
CA LEU A 110 -6.37 -36.28 4.28
C LEU A 110 -6.97 -35.58 3.06
N ILE A 111 -6.14 -34.84 2.32
CA ILE A 111 -6.55 -34.09 1.13
C ILE A 111 -5.68 -34.53 -0.04
N TYR A 112 -6.33 -34.88 -1.15
CA TYR A 112 -5.67 -35.33 -2.38
C TYR A 112 -6.11 -34.45 -3.54
N GLY A 113 -5.16 -34.09 -4.41
CA GLY A 113 -5.46 -33.50 -5.71
C GLY A 113 -5.64 -34.61 -6.75
N CYS A 114 -6.75 -34.59 -7.48
CA CYS A 114 -7.01 -35.52 -8.57
C CYS A 114 -7.86 -34.86 -9.67
N THR A 115 -7.88 -35.45 -10.86
CA THR A 115 -8.77 -35.03 -11.96
C THR A 115 -10.10 -35.78 -11.95
N THR A 116 -10.15 -36.97 -11.36
CA THR A 116 -11.33 -37.83 -11.32
C THR A 116 -11.51 -38.39 -9.90
N PRO A 117 -12.65 -38.12 -9.23
CA PRO A 117 -12.93 -38.65 -7.90
C PRO A 117 -13.31 -40.14 -7.96
N GLY A 118 -13.21 -40.82 -6.80
CA GLY A 118 -13.54 -42.25 -6.67
C GLY A 118 -15.04 -42.56 -6.81
N SER A 119 -15.91 -41.59 -6.55
CA SER A 119 -17.36 -41.67 -6.79
C SER A 119 -17.90 -40.31 -7.26
N ARG A 120 -19.09 -40.33 -7.88
CA ARG A 120 -19.92 -39.14 -8.15
C ARG A 120 -20.91 -38.84 -7.03
N ASP A 121 -21.02 -39.74 -6.05
CA ASP A 121 -21.86 -39.53 -4.88
C ASP A 121 -21.32 -38.41 -4.00
N SER A 122 -22.21 -37.77 -3.25
CA SER A 122 -21.82 -36.68 -2.34
C SER A 122 -20.88 -37.15 -1.24
N VAL A 123 -20.99 -38.39 -0.77
CA VAL A 123 -20.07 -39.01 0.19
C VAL A 123 -19.99 -40.49 -0.11
N TRP A 124 -18.82 -41.09 0.06
CA TRP A 124 -18.61 -42.54 -0.01
C TRP A 124 -17.63 -43.04 1.05
#